data_AF-W2NF38-F1
#
_entry.id   AF-W2NF38-F1
#
_cell.length_a   1.000
_cell.length_b   1.000
_cell.length_c   1.000
_cell.angle_alpha   90.00
_cell.angle_beta   90.00
_cell.angle_gamma   90.00
#
_symmetry.space_group_name_H-M   'P 1'
#
loop_
_entity.id
_entity.type
_entity.pdbx_description
1 polymer ?
#
loop_
_entity_poly.entity_id
_entity_poly.type
_entity_poly.pdbx_seq_one_letter_code
_entity_poly.pdbx_strand_id
1 'polypeptide(L)'
;MEVSVRTSQLSAMGTDRVIVWCGLVIQSPHYAVASLGYIPEEGGGVYCSRWCYGSPAHKYGLRATIWLVEVNGEPTRTLDDFLRVVERLGNRESVRLKTISINTKPKVFTLKTDYHYWPTVELRREGWDWKYVEHPVAA
;
A
#
# COMPACT_ATOMS: atom_id res chain seq x y z
N MET A 1 11.22 19.98 34.44
CA MET A 1 10.35 20.17 33.25
C MET A 1 9.82 18.80 32.89
N GLU A 2 8.50 18.63 32.87
CA GLU A 2 7.83 17.34 32.67
C GLU A 2 7.02 17.41 31.37
N VAL A 3 7.25 16.47 30.45
CA VAL A 3 6.60 16.43 29.14
C VAL A 3 5.85 15.11 29.02
N SER A 4 4.54 15.20 28.79
CA SER A 4 3.68 14.04 28.58
C SER A 4 3.62 13.69 27.09
N VAL A 5 3.93 12.44 26.75
CA VAL A 5 3.90 11.93 25.37
C VAL A 5 3.00 10.71 25.28
N ARG A 6 2.32 10.56 24.14
CA ARG A 6 1.47 9.40 23.86
C ARG A 6 2.33 8.23 23.40
N THR A 7 2.20 7.08 24.05
CA THR A 7 2.82 5.84 23.59
C THR A 7 1.96 5.17 22.52
N SER A 8 2.60 4.41 21.63
CA SER A 8 1.93 3.56 20.65
C SER A 8 2.37 2.12 20.89
N GLN A 9 1.43 1.18 20.76
CA GLN A 9 1.75 -0.24 20.85
C GLN A 9 2.57 -0.66 19.62
N LEU A 10 3.70 -1.33 19.87
CA LEU A 10 4.55 -1.90 18.83
C LEU A 10 4.57 -3.41 18.97
N SER A 11 4.21 -4.10 17.89
CA SER A 11 4.31 -5.54 17.82
C SER A 11 5.75 -5.97 17.58
N ALA A 12 6.23 -6.94 18.36
CA ALA A 12 7.52 -7.60 18.11
C ALA A 12 7.48 -8.52 16.87
N MET A 13 6.28 -8.76 16.31
CA MET A 13 6.08 -9.67 15.20
C MET A 13 6.48 -9.09 13.84
N GLY A 14 6.55 -7.76 13.73
CA GLY A 14 6.79 -7.07 12.47
C GLY A 14 5.58 -7.13 11.54
N THR A 15 5.83 -7.33 10.25
CA THR A 15 4.81 -7.39 9.21
C THR A 15 3.94 -8.64 9.34
N ASP A 16 2.63 -8.45 9.39
CA ASP A 16 1.61 -9.49 9.43
C ASP A 16 0.70 -9.50 8.20
N ARG A 17 0.79 -8.47 7.36
CA ARG A 17 -0.04 -8.31 6.17
C ARG A 17 0.73 -7.67 5.03
N VAL A 18 0.67 -8.29 3.86
CA VAL A 18 1.27 -7.79 2.62
C VAL A 18 0.27 -7.93 1.49
N ILE A 19 0.03 -6.86 0.74
CA ILE A 19 -0.80 -6.85 -0.46
C ILE A 19 0.12 -6.71 -1.67
N VAL A 20 -0.11 -7.52 -2.68
CA VAL A 20 0.47 -7.33 -4.01
C VAL A 20 -0.62 -6.88 -4.95
N TRP A 21 -0.44 -5.70 -5.55
CA TRP A 21 -1.41 -5.12 -6.48
C TRP A 21 -0.68 -4.45 -7.65
N CYS A 22 -0.96 -4.87 -8.88
CA CYS A 22 -0.34 -4.34 -10.10
C CYS A 22 1.21 -4.30 -10.05
N GLY A 23 1.81 -5.22 -9.28
CA GLY A 23 3.25 -5.34 -9.04
C GLY A 23 3.85 -4.42 -7.98
N LEU A 24 3.04 -3.68 -7.23
CA LEU A 24 3.44 -3.06 -5.96
C LEU A 24 3.36 -4.09 -4.84
N VAL A 25 4.29 -4.02 -3.88
CA VAL A 25 4.29 -4.80 -2.64
C VAL A 25 4.05 -3.84 -1.48
N ILE A 26 2.83 -3.89 -0.96
CA ILE A 26 2.23 -2.91 -0.08
C ILE A 26 2.03 -3.53 1.31
N GLN A 27 2.32 -2.77 2.35
CA GLN A 27 2.13 -3.14 3.75
C GLN A 27 1.92 -1.89 4.59
N SER A 28 1.54 -2.03 5.85
CA SER A 28 1.62 -0.91 6.79
C SER A 28 3.08 -0.54 7.02
N PRO A 29 3.39 0.74 7.35
CA PRO A 29 4.78 1.14 7.60
C PRO A 29 5.40 0.28 8.69
N HIS A 30 6.43 -0.48 8.33
CA HIS A 30 7.19 -1.27 9.29
C HIS A 30 8.00 -0.33 10.19
N TYR A 31 8.41 -0.83 11.36
CA TYR A 31 9.02 -0.04 12.42
C TYR A 31 10.15 0.88 11.94
N ALA A 32 11.06 0.39 11.10
CA ALA A 32 12.19 1.16 10.60
C ALA A 32 11.78 2.37 9.72
N VAL A 33 10.67 2.27 8.98
CA VAL A 33 10.11 3.40 8.21
C VAL A 33 9.33 4.33 9.12
N ALA A 34 8.54 3.77 10.05
CA ALA A 34 7.75 4.56 10.98
C ALA A 34 8.61 5.44 11.91
N SER A 35 9.76 4.91 12.36
CA SER A 35 10.70 5.63 13.22
C SER A 35 11.38 6.83 12.54
N LEU A 36 11.28 6.96 11.21
CA LEU A 36 11.82 8.13 10.50
C LEU A 36 10.95 9.39 10.69
N GLY A 37 9.71 9.25 11.13
CA GLY A 37 8.81 10.38 11.40
C GLY A 37 8.22 11.06 10.15
N TYR A 38 8.31 10.42 8.98
CA TYR A 38 7.79 10.96 7.70
C TYR A 38 6.45 10.37 7.27
N ILE A 39 5.74 9.65 8.16
CA ILE A 39 4.42 9.10 7.84
C ILE A 39 3.46 10.25 7.55
N PRO A 40 2.81 10.30 6.37
CA PRO A 40 1.91 11.38 6.03
C PRO A 40 0.61 11.33 6.82
N GLU A 41 0.14 12.48 7.28
CA GLU A 41 -1.13 12.63 8.02
C GLU A 41 -2.35 12.25 7.15
N GLU A 42 -2.28 12.49 5.84
CA GLU A 42 -3.37 12.25 4.90
C GLU A 42 -3.65 10.76 4.62
N GLY A 43 -2.69 9.86 4.84
CA GLY A 43 -2.79 8.47 4.37
C GLY A 43 -1.58 7.57 4.67
N GLY A 44 -1.17 7.47 5.94
CA GLY A 44 0.06 6.80 6.34
C GLY A 44 0.06 5.27 6.35
N GLY A 45 -1.08 4.59 6.23
CA GLY A 45 -1.17 3.14 6.49
C GLY A 45 -0.88 2.23 5.28
N VAL A 46 -0.68 2.78 4.09
CA VAL A 46 -0.52 2.02 2.83
C VAL A 46 0.83 2.36 2.21
N TYR A 47 1.86 1.62 2.61
CA TYR A 47 3.24 1.87 2.23
C TYR A 47 3.74 0.85 1.20
N CYS A 48 4.25 1.33 0.07
CA CYS A 48 4.90 0.50 -0.94
C CYS A 48 6.38 0.29 -0.58
N SER A 49 6.70 -0.94 -0.17
CA SER A 49 8.06 -1.35 0.21
C SER A 49 8.88 -1.90 -0.95
N ARG A 50 8.22 -2.42 -1.99
CA ARG A 50 8.88 -2.96 -3.18
C ARG A 50 7.97 -2.86 -4.41
N TRP A 51 8.57 -2.89 -5.59
CA TRP A 51 7.85 -3.09 -6.84
C TRP A 51 8.55 -4.17 -7.69
N CYS A 52 7.82 -4.77 -8.61
CA CYS A 52 8.34 -5.81 -9.49
C CYS A 52 8.65 -5.26 -10.89
N TYR A 53 9.80 -5.64 -11.46
CA TYR A 53 10.16 -5.27 -12.83
C TYR A 53 9.18 -5.88 -13.84
N GLY A 54 8.89 -5.14 -14.90
CA GLY A 54 7.92 -5.55 -15.95
C GLY A 54 6.45 -5.43 -15.54
N SER A 55 6.14 -5.08 -14.28
CA SER A 55 4.77 -4.88 -13.83
C SER A 55 4.11 -3.61 -14.38
N PRO A 56 2.77 -3.48 -14.30
CA PRO A 56 2.09 -2.22 -14.54
C PRO A 56 2.68 -1.07 -13.70
N ALA A 57 2.89 -1.28 -12.40
CA ALA A 57 3.53 -0.28 -11.55
C ALA A 57 4.87 0.21 -12.09
N HIS A 58 5.73 -0.72 -12.52
CA HIS A 58 7.02 -0.38 -13.13
C HIS A 58 6.86 0.40 -14.45
N LYS A 59 5.97 -0.06 -15.34
CA LYS A 59 5.67 0.58 -16.63
C LYS A 59 5.21 2.02 -16.47
N TYR A 60 4.40 2.29 -15.46
CA TYR A 60 3.86 3.62 -15.16
C TYR A 60 4.74 4.45 -14.22
N GLY A 61 5.92 3.96 -13.86
CA GLY A 61 6.94 4.71 -13.13
C GLY A 61 6.73 4.78 -11.61
N LEU A 62 5.87 3.95 -11.04
CA LEU A 62 5.77 3.79 -9.59
C LEU A 62 6.99 3.01 -9.08
N ARG A 63 7.53 3.47 -7.95
CA ARG A 63 8.68 2.86 -7.26
C ARG A 63 8.36 2.71 -5.78
N ALA A 64 9.19 1.95 -5.07
CA ALA A 64 9.08 1.82 -3.61
C ALA A 64 9.34 3.16 -2.91
N THR A 65 9.20 3.14 -1.58
CA THR A 65 9.40 4.28 -0.67
C THR A 65 8.39 5.40 -0.86
N ILE A 66 7.15 4.99 -1.17
CA ILE A 66 5.99 5.87 -1.30
C ILE A 66 4.80 5.32 -0.48
N TRP A 67 3.99 6.21 0.06
CA TRP A 67 2.64 5.90 0.54
C TRP A 67 1.64 6.12 -0.57
N LEU A 68 0.68 5.21 -0.71
CA LEU A 68 -0.49 5.37 -1.57
C LEU A 68 -1.60 5.97 -0.71
N VAL A 69 -1.85 7.27 -0.87
CA VAL A 69 -2.76 8.01 0.02
C VAL A 69 -4.16 8.17 -0.57
N GLU A 70 -4.30 8.01 -1.88
CA GLU A 70 -5.57 8.13 -2.62
C GLU A 70 -5.55 7.26 -3.87
N VAL A 71 -6.69 6.64 -4.17
CA VAL A 71 -6.94 5.90 -5.42
C VAL A 71 -8.25 6.45 -6.01
N ASN A 72 -8.20 7.00 -7.23
CA ASN A 72 -9.35 7.60 -7.92
C ASN A 72 -10.13 8.66 -7.10
N GLY A 73 -9.46 9.43 -6.25
CA GLY A 73 -10.12 10.41 -5.38
C GLY A 73 -10.56 9.85 -4.02
N GLU A 74 -10.53 8.53 -3.84
CA GLU A 74 -10.88 7.87 -2.59
C GLU A 74 -9.65 7.72 -1.67
N PRO A 75 -9.66 8.26 -0.43
CA PRO A 75 -8.53 8.15 0.48
C PRO A 75 -8.26 6.70 0.94
N THR A 76 -6.99 6.32 1.00
CA THR A 76 -6.55 4.99 1.42
C THR A 76 -5.70 5.08 2.68
N ARG A 77 -6.35 5.17 3.85
CA ARG A 77 -5.69 5.36 5.15
C ARG A 77 -5.15 4.07 5.74
N THR A 78 -5.79 2.94 5.43
CA THR A 78 -5.45 1.60 5.91
C THR A 78 -5.35 0.62 4.75
N LEU A 79 -4.79 -0.56 5.00
CA LEU A 79 -4.76 -1.64 4.00
C LEU A 79 -6.17 -2.11 3.61
N ASP A 80 -7.13 -2.08 4.54
CA ASP A 80 -8.53 -2.41 4.25
C ASP A 80 -9.20 -1.35 3.37
N ASP A 81 -8.92 -0.06 3.62
CA ASP A 81 -9.38 1.01 2.73
C ASP A 81 -8.83 0.82 1.32
N PHE A 82 -7.55 0.48 1.21
CA PHE A 82 -6.91 0.23 -0.08
C PHE A 82 -7.57 -0.93 -0.83
N LEU A 83 -7.76 -2.10 -0.20
CA LEU A 83 -8.41 -3.26 -0.82
C LEU A 83 -9.83 -2.95 -1.28
N ARG A 84 -10.63 -2.33 -0.41
CA ARG A 84 -12.01 -1.94 -0.73
C ARG A 84 -12.10 -1.07 -1.99
N VAL A 85 -11.12 -0.18 -2.20
CA VAL A 85 -11.08 0.65 -3.40
C VAL A 85 -10.61 -0.16 -4.61
N VAL A 86 -9.55 -0.97 -4.50
CA VAL A 86 -8.99 -1.66 -5.67
C VAL A 86 -9.80 -2.86 -6.16
N GLU A 87 -10.57 -3.52 -5.28
CA GLU A 87 -11.52 -4.59 -5.65
C GLU A 87 -12.64 -4.09 -6.56
N ARG A 88 -12.99 -2.80 -6.46
CA ARG A 88 -14.00 -2.15 -7.31
C ARG A 88 -13.49 -1.77 -8.69
N LEU A 89 -12.17 -1.85 -8.91
CA LEU A 89 -11.56 -1.51 -10.19
C LEU A 89 -11.63 -2.71 -11.12
N GLY A 90 -12.02 -2.47 -12.37
CA GLY A 90 -12.04 -3.49 -13.41
C GLY A 90 -10.64 -3.79 -13.94
N ASN A 91 -10.51 -4.91 -14.65
CA ASN A 91 -9.29 -5.22 -15.39
C ASN A 91 -9.09 -4.23 -16.54
N ARG A 92 -7.84 -3.81 -16.80
CA ARG A 92 -7.48 -2.81 -17.83
C ARG A 92 -8.12 -1.43 -17.60
N GLU A 93 -8.56 -1.12 -16.39
CA GLU A 93 -9.06 0.19 -16.01
C GLU A 93 -7.91 1.18 -15.79
N SER A 94 -8.13 2.45 -16.14
CA SER A 94 -7.19 3.54 -15.84
C SER A 94 -7.46 4.08 -14.43
N VAL A 95 -6.42 4.08 -13.60
CA VAL A 95 -6.47 4.45 -12.19
C VAL A 95 -5.55 5.65 -11.95
N ARG A 96 -6.03 6.64 -11.20
CA ARG A 96 -5.25 7.78 -10.71
C ARG A 96 -4.83 7.51 -9.26
N LEU A 97 -3.53 7.54 -9.01
CA LEU A 97 -2.95 7.32 -7.68
C LEU A 97 -2.33 8.61 -7.17
N LYS A 98 -2.74 9.09 -5.99
CA LYS A 98 -1.98 10.10 -5.25
C LYS A 98 -1.03 9.36 -4.31
N THR A 99 0.23 9.75 -4.36
CA THR A 99 1.28 9.16 -3.55
C THR A 99 2.05 10.24 -2.82
N ILE A 100 2.66 9.89 -1.70
CA ILE A 100 3.61 10.75 -1.00
C ILE A 100 4.90 9.95 -0.84
N SER A 101 6.04 10.49 -1.25
CA SER A 101 7.33 9.83 -1.07
C SER A 101 7.85 9.97 0.36
N ILE A 102 8.79 9.10 0.74
CA ILE A 102 9.45 9.13 2.05
C ILE A 102 10.11 10.46 2.42
N ASN A 103 10.42 11.30 1.43
CA ASN A 103 10.90 12.68 1.60
C ASN A 103 9.77 13.72 1.47
N THR A 104 8.54 13.33 1.82
CA THR A 104 7.33 14.15 1.94
C THR A 104 6.87 14.86 0.66
N LYS A 105 7.28 14.40 -0.53
CA LYS A 105 6.85 15.03 -1.79
C LYS A 105 5.61 14.32 -2.35
N PRO A 106 4.49 15.04 -2.54
CA PRO A 106 3.32 14.47 -3.19
C PRO A 106 3.57 14.30 -4.69
N LYS A 107 3.04 13.21 -5.26
CA LYS A 107 3.05 12.95 -6.70
C LYS A 107 1.80 12.19 -7.12
N VAL A 108 1.28 12.53 -8.29
CA VAL A 108 0.17 11.81 -8.92
C VAL A 108 0.70 10.93 -10.05
N PHE A 109 0.22 9.71 -10.11
CA PHE A 109 0.48 8.76 -11.18
C PHE A 109 -0.83 8.32 -11.82
N THR A 110 -0.74 7.91 -13.08
CA THR A 110 -1.77 7.10 -13.72
C THR A 110 -1.23 5.69 -13.88
N LEU A 111 -2.07 4.68 -13.73
CA LEU A 111 -1.75 3.27 -13.90
C LEU A 111 -2.90 2.58 -14.63
N LYS A 112 -2.60 1.66 -15.54
CA LYS A 112 -3.63 0.77 -16.11
C LYS A 112 -3.53 -0.59 -15.43
N THR A 113 -4.64 -1.08 -14.86
CA THR A 113 -4.66 -2.37 -14.16
C THR A 113 -4.43 -3.53 -15.13
N ASP A 114 -3.85 -4.62 -14.64
CA ASP A 114 -3.69 -5.86 -15.39
C ASP A 114 -3.83 -7.05 -14.45
N TYR A 115 -5.06 -7.45 -14.18
CA TYR A 115 -5.35 -8.53 -13.26
C TYR A 115 -5.21 -9.92 -13.87
N HIS A 116 -4.94 -10.02 -15.17
CA HIS A 116 -4.65 -11.30 -15.80
C HIS A 116 -3.26 -11.79 -15.42
N TYR A 117 -2.26 -10.90 -15.43
CA TYR A 117 -0.88 -11.23 -15.05
C TYR A 117 -0.49 -10.76 -13.65
N TRP A 118 -1.19 -9.75 -13.11
CA TRP A 118 -0.92 -9.15 -11.79
C TRP A 118 -2.19 -9.09 -10.95
N PRO A 119 -2.74 -10.24 -10.51
CA PRO A 119 -3.93 -10.28 -9.66
C PRO A 119 -3.68 -9.55 -8.34
N THR A 120 -4.77 -9.12 -7.70
CA THR A 120 -4.72 -8.56 -6.34
C THR A 120 -4.65 -9.72 -5.36
N VAL A 121 -3.55 -9.82 -4.62
CA VAL A 121 -3.34 -10.92 -3.67
C VAL A 121 -2.87 -10.37 -2.34
N GLU A 122 -3.24 -11.04 -1.27
CA GLU A 122 -2.88 -10.70 0.10
C GLU A 122 -2.22 -11.90 0.77
N LEU A 123 -1.07 -11.67 1.37
CA LEU A 123 -0.46 -12.56 2.36
C LEU A 123 -0.84 -12.03 3.73
N ARG A 124 -1.63 -12.79 4.46
CA ARG A 124 -2.08 -12.44 5.81
C ARG A 124 -1.62 -13.50 6.79
N ARG A 125 -1.03 -13.04 7.89
CA ARG A 125 -0.58 -13.90 8.96
C ARG A 125 -1.73 -14.22 9.91
N GLU A 126 -1.87 -15.49 10.24
CA GLU A 126 -2.81 -16.00 11.25
C GLU A 126 -2.03 -16.86 12.25
N GLY A 127 -1.77 -16.31 13.43
CA GLY A 127 -0.88 -16.94 14.41
C GLY A 127 0.57 -16.99 13.92
N TRP A 128 1.07 -18.19 13.61
CA TRP A 128 2.41 -18.40 13.04
C TRP A 128 2.39 -18.75 11.56
N ASP A 129 1.21 -18.98 10.99
CA ASP A 129 1.04 -19.36 9.59
C ASP A 129 0.73 -18.16 8.71
N TRP A 130 1.06 -18.29 7.43
CA TRP A 130 0.70 -17.33 6.40
C TRP A 130 -0.39 -17.92 5.51
N LYS A 131 -1.46 -17.15 5.33
CA LYS A 131 -2.51 -17.45 4.36
C LYS A 131 -2.37 -16.58 3.13
N TYR A 132 -2.52 -17.22 1.98
CA TYR A 132 -2.65 -16.56 0.70
C TYR A 132 -4.14 -16.35 0.42
N VAL A 133 -4.52 -15.11 0.13
CA VAL A 133 -5.88 -14.72 -0.22
C VAL A 133 -5.83 -14.02 -1.57
N GLU A 134 -6.59 -14.51 -2.54
CA GLU A 134 -6.79 -13.83 -3.82
C GLU A 134 -8.07 -12.99 -3.73
N HIS A 135 -7.97 -11.72 -4.10
CA HIS A 135 -9.09 -10.79 -4.01
C HIS A 135 -9.81 -10.69 -5.37
N PRO A 136 -11.16 -10.67 -5.36
CA PRO A 136 -11.93 -10.61 -6.59
C PRO A 136 -11.72 -9.29 -7.32
N VAL A 137 -11.97 -9.33 -8.63
CA VAL A 137 -11.90 -8.17 -9.52
C VAL A 137 -13.33 -7.81 -9.92
N ALA A 138 -13.66 -6.52 -9.97
CA ALA A 138 -14.93 -6.06 -10.53
C ALA A 138 -15.07 -6.50 -12.00
N ALA A 139 -16.25 -7.05 -12.33
CA ALA A 139 -16.58 -7.54 -13.66
C ALA A 139 -16.57 -6.43 -14.73
#